data_AF-A0A3C0PAJ9-F1
#
_entry.id   AF-A0A3C0PAJ9-F1
#
_cell.length_a   1.000
_cell.length_b   1.000
_cell.length_c   1.000
_cell.angle_alpha   90.00
_cell.angle_beta   90.00
_cell.angle_gamma   90.00
#
_symmetry.space_group_name_H-M   'P 1'
#
loop_
_entity.id
_entity.type
_entity.pdbx_description
1 polymer ?
#
loop_
_entity_poly.entity_id
_entity_poly.type
_entity_poly.pdbx_seq_one_letter_code
_entity_poly.pdbx_strand_id
1 'polypeptide(L)'
;MKRILVIISALAFVLIGVFFVKTKQTQVASTEPFTSGYAKVLTNDCYLLKSPDKSSGIFLLEQSYFVKVLEVTDNLYFKVQYLQFEGFVEKSKVSFIEEFPKEPYLVGITFDIYDIGNVCLRNTPETLDNDMNILCTIKASTKDLTYYGKCTGEEAIKGLGNVWYYCAYQDEYGNLNKGYIYSALTRNLSAITSSNESLTLVSVQNFRPVDNLLYLNLSTKNILIILTALPTLFVLYLFVKPSKILNKKD
;
A
#
# COMPACT_ATOMS: atom_id res chain seq x y z
N MET A 1 46.96 33.41 18.41
CA MET A 1 47.07 32.66 17.14
C MET A 1 46.59 31.21 17.21
N LYS A 2 47.12 30.34 18.09
CA LYS A 2 46.72 28.92 18.14
C LYS A 2 45.22 28.66 18.27
N ARG A 3 44.50 29.44 19.10
CA ARG A 3 43.02 29.32 19.26
C ARG A 3 42.23 29.68 18.00
N ILE A 4 42.64 30.73 17.30
CA ILE A 4 42.00 31.15 16.03
C ILE A 4 42.21 30.08 14.96
N LEU A 5 43.39 29.46 14.92
CA LEU A 5 43.69 28.38 13.98
C LEU A 5 42.85 27.12 14.23
N VAL A 6 42.61 26.76 15.50
CA VAL A 6 41.74 25.63 15.88
C VAL A 6 40.28 25.90 15.52
N ILE A 7 39.81 27.13 15.75
CA ILE A 7 38.44 27.53 15.39
C ILE A 7 38.24 27.46 13.88
N ILE A 8 39.16 28.02 13.09
CA ILE A 8 39.10 27.97 11.62
C ILE A 8 39.16 26.53 11.10
N SER A 9 40.02 25.69 11.68
CA SER A 9 40.12 24.27 11.35
C SER A 9 38.82 23.50 11.63
N ALA A 10 38.21 23.72 12.80
CA ALA A 10 36.99 23.03 13.18
C ALA A 10 35.76 23.52 12.38
N LEU A 11 35.70 24.83 12.06
CA LEU A 11 34.68 25.40 11.17
C LEU A 11 34.84 24.89 9.75
N ALA A 12 36.07 24.77 9.26
CA ALA A 12 36.37 24.15 7.97
C ALA A 12 35.95 22.68 7.97
N PHE A 13 36.21 21.92 9.05
CA PHE A 13 35.81 20.51 9.14
C PHE A 13 34.28 20.33 9.19
N VAL A 14 33.56 21.22 9.88
CA VAL A 14 32.09 21.23 9.85
C VAL A 14 31.56 21.66 8.48
N LEU A 15 32.12 22.70 7.88
CA LEU A 15 31.72 23.15 6.54
C LEU A 15 31.99 22.08 5.49
N ILE A 16 33.16 21.44 5.52
CA ILE A 16 33.52 20.31 4.67
C ILE A 16 32.60 19.12 4.96
N GLY A 17 32.32 18.79 6.22
CA GLY A 17 31.38 17.73 6.60
C GLY A 17 29.98 18.00 6.06
N VAL A 18 29.45 19.21 6.23
CA VAL A 18 28.17 19.65 5.68
C VAL A 18 28.20 19.64 4.15
N PHE A 19 29.30 20.08 3.51
CA PHE A 19 29.42 20.09 2.05
C PHE A 19 29.52 18.67 1.48
N PHE A 20 30.27 17.77 2.12
CA PHE A 20 30.39 16.35 1.74
C PHE A 20 29.10 15.58 2.01
N VAL A 21 28.41 15.84 3.12
CA VAL A 21 27.08 15.27 3.38
C VAL A 21 26.07 15.80 2.37
N LYS A 22 26.11 17.10 2.04
CA LYS A 22 25.24 17.70 1.03
C LYS A 22 25.55 17.16 -0.37
N THR A 23 26.81 17.03 -0.78
CA THR A 23 27.19 16.45 -2.08
C THR A 23 26.89 14.97 -2.18
N LYS A 24 27.10 14.18 -1.11
CA LYS A 24 26.67 12.77 -1.09
C LYS A 24 25.15 12.62 -1.02
N GLN A 25 24.43 13.49 -0.32
CA GLN A 25 22.96 13.53 -0.39
C GLN A 25 22.47 13.95 -1.78
N THR A 26 23.20 14.81 -2.49
CA THR A 26 22.85 15.22 -3.86
C THR A 26 23.18 14.13 -4.88
N GLN A 27 24.19 13.28 -4.63
CA GLN A 27 24.50 12.12 -5.47
C GLN A 27 23.63 10.88 -5.18
N VAL A 28 23.07 10.75 -3.97
CA VAL A 28 22.12 9.67 -3.62
C VAL A 28 20.67 10.11 -3.80
N ALA A 29 20.41 11.41 -3.94
CA ALA A 29 19.20 11.90 -4.59
C ALA A 29 19.33 11.67 -6.10
N SER A 30 19.24 10.40 -6.52
CA SER A 30 18.73 10.14 -7.86
C SER A 30 17.45 10.96 -7.98
N THR A 31 17.34 11.75 -9.04
CA THR A 31 16.14 12.48 -9.47
C THR A 31 14.94 11.58 -9.76
N GLU A 32 14.99 10.31 -9.36
CA GLU A 32 13.90 9.37 -9.45
C GLU A 32 13.09 9.43 -8.14
N PRO A 33 11.78 9.70 -8.23
CA PRO A 33 10.93 9.76 -7.05
C PRO A 33 10.94 8.43 -6.29
N PHE A 34 11.30 8.49 -5.00
CA PHE A 34 11.23 7.35 -4.09
C PHE A 34 9.77 7.11 -3.67
N THR A 35 9.23 5.93 -3.97
CA THR A 35 7.85 5.54 -3.60
C THR A 35 7.84 4.71 -2.33
N SER A 36 6.75 4.74 -1.56
CA SER A 36 6.50 3.78 -0.46
C SER A 36 6.33 2.32 -0.93
N GLY A 37 6.32 2.09 -2.23
CA GLY A 37 5.99 0.79 -2.82
C GLY A 37 4.48 0.54 -2.92
N TYR A 38 3.64 1.53 -2.62
CA TYR A 38 2.20 1.47 -2.81
C TYR A 38 1.74 2.31 -3.99
N ALA A 39 0.62 1.90 -4.59
CA ALA A 39 -0.08 2.65 -5.61
C ALA A 39 -1.56 2.77 -5.27
N LYS A 40 -2.12 3.97 -5.45
CA LYS A 40 -3.53 4.30 -5.26
C LYS A 40 -4.33 3.94 -6.51
N VAL A 41 -5.47 3.30 -6.34
CA VAL A 41 -6.44 3.00 -7.40
C VAL A 41 -7.18 4.29 -7.78
N LEU A 42 -7.07 4.66 -9.06
CA LEU A 42 -7.59 5.93 -9.58
C LEU A 42 -8.99 5.81 -10.16
N THR A 43 -9.39 4.63 -10.63
CA THR A 43 -10.63 4.43 -11.38
C THR A 43 -11.47 3.29 -10.81
N ASN A 44 -12.77 3.35 -11.07
CA ASN A 44 -13.74 2.34 -10.61
C ASN A 44 -13.75 1.05 -11.45
N ASP A 45 -12.92 0.98 -12.50
CA ASP A 45 -12.81 -0.13 -13.44
C ASP A 45 -11.43 -0.83 -13.36
N CYS A 46 -10.74 -0.69 -12.22
CA CYS A 46 -9.46 -1.33 -11.97
C CYS A 46 -9.67 -2.77 -11.47
N TYR A 47 -9.29 -3.76 -12.28
CA TYR A 47 -9.34 -5.16 -11.88
C TYR A 47 -8.02 -5.63 -11.28
N LEU A 48 -8.10 -6.48 -10.24
CA LEU A 48 -7.02 -7.38 -9.89
C LEU A 48 -7.08 -8.59 -10.82
N LEU A 49 -6.03 -8.82 -11.60
CA LEU A 49 -5.95 -9.86 -12.62
C LEU A 49 -5.10 -11.05 -12.14
N LYS A 50 -5.45 -12.28 -12.53
CA LYS A 50 -4.64 -13.49 -12.24
C LYS A 50 -3.36 -13.54 -13.09
N SER A 51 -3.45 -13.03 -14.31
CA SER A 51 -2.36 -12.95 -15.29
C SER A 51 -2.34 -11.54 -15.88
N PRO A 52 -1.26 -11.12 -16.57
CA PRO A 52 -1.21 -9.81 -17.24
C PRO A 52 -2.05 -9.81 -18.53
N ASP A 53 -3.34 -10.15 -18.40
CA ASP A 53 -4.33 -10.18 -19.46
C ASP A 53 -5.70 -9.71 -18.94
N LYS A 54 -6.39 -8.91 -19.74
CA LYS A 54 -7.65 -8.27 -19.35
C LYS A 54 -8.78 -9.25 -19.08
N SER A 55 -8.76 -10.43 -19.71
CA SER A 55 -9.80 -11.45 -19.49
C SER A 55 -9.65 -12.20 -18.17
N SER A 56 -8.49 -12.08 -17.51
CA SER A 56 -8.16 -12.84 -16.30
C SER A 56 -8.54 -12.15 -14.98
N GLY A 57 -9.55 -11.26 -15.03
CA GLY A 57 -10.02 -10.52 -13.87
C GLY A 57 -10.52 -11.41 -12.74
N ILE A 58 -10.07 -11.14 -11.51
CA ILE A 58 -10.59 -11.75 -10.29
C ILE A 58 -11.75 -10.88 -9.78
N PHE A 59 -11.46 -9.64 -9.40
CA PHE A 59 -12.45 -8.68 -8.94
C PHE A 59 -11.96 -7.24 -9.12
N LEU A 60 -12.90 -6.30 -9.09
CA LEU A 60 -12.66 -4.87 -9.08
C LEU A 60 -12.09 -4.43 -7.74
N LEU A 61 -11.03 -3.64 -7.81
CA LEU A 61 -10.47 -2.90 -6.69
C LEU A 61 -11.25 -1.59 -6.54
N GLU A 62 -11.65 -1.29 -5.31
CA GLU A 62 -12.37 -0.04 -5.03
C GLU A 62 -11.45 1.16 -5.25
N GLN A 63 -11.97 2.17 -5.94
CA GLN A 63 -11.26 3.45 -6.11
C GLN A 63 -10.91 4.04 -4.75
N SER A 64 -9.81 4.79 -4.70
CA SER A 64 -9.22 5.42 -3.51
C SER A 64 -8.43 4.51 -2.57
N TYR A 65 -8.62 3.19 -2.65
CA TYR A 65 -7.78 2.23 -1.93
C TYR A 65 -6.44 1.98 -2.62
N PHE A 66 -5.59 1.19 -2.00
CA PHE A 66 -4.19 1.02 -2.37
C PHE A 66 -3.84 -0.44 -2.63
N VAL A 67 -2.86 -0.64 -3.50
CA VAL A 67 -2.20 -1.92 -3.75
C VAL A 67 -0.72 -1.78 -3.45
N LYS A 68 -0.11 -2.84 -2.94
CA LYS A 68 1.34 -2.91 -2.78
C LYS A 68 1.95 -3.38 -4.10
N VAL A 69 2.78 -2.56 -4.71
CA VAL A 69 3.51 -2.93 -5.93
C VAL A 69 4.70 -3.81 -5.54
N LEU A 70 4.79 -4.97 -6.17
CA LEU A 70 5.86 -5.94 -5.95
C LEU A 70 6.93 -5.84 -7.04
N GLU A 71 6.50 -5.72 -8.29
CA GLU A 71 7.37 -5.73 -9.46
C GLU A 71 6.72 -5.02 -10.65
N VAL A 72 7.57 -4.51 -11.55
CA VAL A 72 7.16 -4.05 -12.87
C VAL A 72 7.35 -5.20 -13.85
N THR A 73 6.25 -5.81 -14.28
CA THR A 73 6.29 -7.00 -15.16
C THR A 73 6.54 -6.62 -16.62
N ASP A 74 5.81 -5.63 -17.14
CA ASP A 74 5.93 -5.16 -18.52
C ASP A 74 5.61 -3.65 -18.62
N ASN A 75 5.26 -3.15 -19.82
CA ASN A 75 4.89 -1.76 -20.02
C ASN A 75 3.45 -1.41 -19.60
N LEU A 76 2.56 -2.39 -19.44
CA LEU A 76 1.13 -2.18 -19.25
C LEU A 76 0.63 -2.56 -17.85
N TYR A 77 1.35 -3.45 -17.15
CA TYR A 77 0.94 -4.03 -15.88
C TYR A 77 1.99 -3.88 -14.79
N PHE A 78 1.52 -3.77 -13.55
CA PHE A 78 2.30 -4.00 -12.35
C PHE A 78 1.89 -5.31 -11.72
N LYS A 79 2.85 -6.07 -11.20
CA LYS A 79 2.56 -7.16 -10.26
C LYS A 79 2.35 -6.56 -8.89
N VAL A 80 1.23 -6.88 -8.26
CA VAL A 80 0.80 -6.27 -7.01
C VAL A 80 0.28 -7.30 -6.02
N GLN A 81 0.24 -6.88 -4.76
CA GLN A 81 -0.44 -7.55 -3.68
C GLN A 81 -1.58 -6.67 -3.16
N TYR A 82 -2.77 -7.25 -3.06
CA TYR A 82 -3.94 -6.65 -2.43
C TYR A 82 -4.46 -7.62 -1.37
N LEU A 83 -4.41 -7.21 -0.10
CA LEU A 83 -4.63 -8.11 1.04
C LEU A 83 -3.72 -9.35 0.94
N GLN A 84 -4.33 -10.52 0.78
CA GLN A 84 -3.70 -11.84 0.64
C GLN A 84 -3.59 -12.29 -0.83
N PHE A 85 -4.08 -11.48 -1.78
CA PHE A 85 -4.12 -11.83 -3.19
C PHE A 85 -2.93 -11.20 -3.91
N GLU A 86 -2.18 -12.02 -4.63
CA GLU A 86 -1.20 -11.55 -5.59
C GLU A 86 -1.80 -11.62 -7.00
N GLY A 87 -1.50 -10.62 -7.81
CA GLY A 87 -2.01 -10.52 -9.17
C GLY A 87 -1.39 -9.36 -9.92
N PHE A 88 -2.11 -8.89 -10.93
CA PHE A 88 -1.66 -7.81 -11.81
C PHE A 88 -2.71 -6.70 -11.88
N VAL A 89 -2.27 -5.46 -12.07
CA VAL A 89 -3.14 -4.30 -12.32
C VAL A 89 -2.59 -3.48 -13.48
N GLU A 90 -3.47 -2.86 -14.26
CA GLU A 90 -3.06 -1.96 -15.34
C GLU A 90 -2.40 -0.69 -14.78
N LYS A 91 -1.23 -0.32 -15.31
CA LYS A 91 -0.50 0.88 -14.88
C LYS A 91 -1.31 2.17 -15.05
N SER A 92 -2.16 2.23 -16.07
CA SER A 92 -3.02 3.39 -16.35
C SER A 92 -4.12 3.61 -15.31
N LYS A 93 -4.38 2.61 -14.45
CA LYS A 93 -5.48 2.61 -13.46
C LYS A 93 -5.00 2.92 -12.05
N VAL A 94 -3.69 3.01 -11.84
CA VAL A 94 -3.08 3.26 -10.53
C VAL A 94 -2.02 4.36 -10.61
N SER A 95 -1.78 5.06 -9.51
CA SER A 95 -0.66 6.00 -9.38
C SER A 95 0.11 5.69 -8.11
N PHE A 96 1.44 5.73 -8.19
CA PHE A 96 2.27 5.61 -7.00
C PHE A 96 2.00 6.72 -5.99
N ILE A 97 2.24 6.41 -4.73
CA ILE A 97 2.21 7.35 -3.62
C ILE A 97 3.57 7.47 -2.95
N GLU A 98 3.82 8.64 -2.39
CA GLU A 98 5.02 8.90 -1.61
C GLU A 98 4.93 8.17 -0.27
N GLU A 99 3.84 8.36 0.47
CA GLU A 99 3.71 7.91 1.86
C GLU A 99 3.25 6.45 2.00
N PHE A 100 3.44 5.87 3.19
CA PHE A 100 2.86 4.57 3.54
C PHE A 100 1.40 4.76 3.99
N PRO A 101 0.42 4.13 3.32
CA PRO A 101 -0.98 4.21 3.73
C PRO A 101 -1.18 3.49 5.07
N LYS A 102 -2.03 4.07 5.93
CA LYS A 102 -2.39 3.47 7.22
C LYS A 102 -3.41 2.35 7.05
N GLU A 103 -4.37 2.55 6.15
CA GLU A 103 -5.47 1.64 5.84
C GLU A 103 -5.46 1.35 4.33
N PRO A 104 -4.47 0.58 3.83
CA PRO A 104 -4.29 0.36 2.40
C PRO A 104 -5.46 -0.33 1.71
N TYR A 105 -6.19 -1.17 2.43
CA TYR A 105 -7.13 -2.13 1.84
C TYR A 105 -8.55 -1.93 2.39
N LEU A 106 -9.53 -2.29 1.57
CA LEU A 106 -10.91 -2.43 2.01
C LEU A 106 -11.04 -3.69 2.88
N VAL A 107 -11.33 -3.52 4.16
CA VAL A 107 -11.48 -4.61 5.14
C VAL A 107 -12.80 -4.48 5.90
N GLY A 108 -13.30 -5.60 6.43
CA GLY A 108 -14.51 -5.60 7.26
C GLY A 108 -15.82 -5.43 6.50
N ILE A 109 -15.82 -5.58 5.18
CA ILE A 109 -17.05 -5.56 4.38
C ILE A 109 -17.67 -6.95 4.38
N THR A 110 -18.94 -7.02 4.75
CA THR A 110 -19.70 -8.26 4.76
C THR A 110 -21.04 -8.14 4.04
N PHE A 111 -21.62 -9.29 3.70
CA PHE A 111 -23.00 -9.40 3.21
C PHE A 111 -23.64 -10.71 3.68
N ASP A 112 -24.95 -10.81 3.50
CA ASP A 112 -25.75 -11.96 3.89
C ASP A 112 -26.33 -12.67 2.66
N ILE A 113 -26.73 -13.92 2.83
CA ILE A 113 -27.52 -14.68 1.85
C ILE A 113 -29.02 -14.50 2.16
N TYR A 114 -29.84 -14.42 1.10
CA TYR A 114 -31.30 -14.44 1.26
C TYR A 114 -31.79 -15.72 1.95
N ASP A 115 -33.02 -15.67 2.45
CA ASP A 115 -33.75 -16.81 3.03
C ASP A 115 -34.44 -17.68 1.97
N ILE A 116 -34.20 -17.41 0.70
CA ILE A 116 -34.83 -18.08 -0.45
C ILE A 116 -33.86 -19.13 -1.02
N GLY A 117 -33.67 -20.21 -0.25
CA GLY A 117 -32.89 -21.37 -0.69
C GLY A 117 -31.37 -21.22 -0.53
N ASN A 118 -30.68 -22.34 -0.74
CA ASN A 118 -29.22 -22.39 -0.65
C ASN A 118 -28.58 -21.79 -1.91
N VAL A 119 -27.37 -21.25 -1.76
CA VAL A 119 -26.60 -20.67 -2.87
C VAL A 119 -25.31 -21.44 -3.09
N CYS A 120 -24.81 -21.46 -4.33
CA CYS A 120 -23.56 -22.12 -4.66
C CYS A 120 -22.42 -21.10 -4.66
N LEU A 121 -21.34 -21.40 -3.94
CA LEU A 121 -20.05 -20.72 -4.10
C LEU A 121 -19.34 -21.33 -5.30
N ARG A 122 -18.86 -20.49 -6.24
CA ARG A 122 -18.30 -20.95 -7.51
C ARG A 122 -16.82 -20.60 -7.70
N ASN A 123 -16.12 -21.36 -8.54
CA ASN A 123 -14.72 -21.12 -8.92
C ASN A 123 -14.57 -19.98 -9.94
N THR A 124 -15.53 -19.85 -10.86
CA THR A 124 -15.63 -18.80 -11.86
C THR A 124 -17.02 -18.16 -11.79
N PRO A 125 -17.18 -16.88 -12.19
CA PRO A 125 -18.47 -16.18 -12.19
C PRO A 125 -19.34 -16.60 -13.39
N GLU A 126 -19.50 -17.90 -13.59
CA GLU A 126 -20.21 -18.52 -14.72
C GLU A 126 -21.24 -19.53 -14.21
N THR A 127 -22.39 -19.58 -14.86
CA THR A 127 -23.39 -20.63 -14.66
C THR A 127 -23.12 -21.79 -15.58
N LEU A 128 -21.97 -22.44 -15.38
CA LEU A 128 -21.70 -23.74 -15.99
C LEU A 128 -22.75 -24.74 -15.48
N ASP A 129 -23.34 -25.50 -16.42
CA ASP A 129 -24.29 -26.59 -16.18
C ASP A 129 -23.67 -27.81 -15.48
N ASN A 130 -22.37 -27.77 -15.20
CA ASN A 130 -21.65 -28.84 -14.53
C ASN A 130 -21.24 -28.48 -13.10
N ASP A 131 -21.19 -29.50 -12.25
CA ASP A 131 -20.81 -29.37 -10.84
C ASP A 131 -19.34 -28.98 -10.64
N MET A 132 -18.50 -28.98 -11.70
CA MET A 132 -17.07 -28.67 -11.60
C MET A 132 -16.81 -27.21 -11.22
N ASN A 133 -17.78 -26.32 -11.46
CA ASN A 133 -17.66 -24.93 -11.04
C ASN A 133 -18.10 -24.69 -9.59
N ILE A 134 -18.73 -25.65 -8.94
CA ILE A 134 -19.27 -25.47 -7.58
C ILE A 134 -18.21 -25.89 -6.56
N LEU A 135 -17.79 -24.94 -5.73
CA LEU A 135 -16.89 -25.19 -4.61
C LEU A 135 -17.63 -25.80 -3.42
N CYS A 136 -18.74 -25.17 -3.03
CA CYS A 136 -19.59 -25.64 -1.95
C CYS A 136 -20.98 -24.99 -2.02
N THR A 137 -21.90 -25.51 -1.21
CA THR A 137 -23.24 -24.94 -1.02
C THR A 137 -23.29 -24.19 0.30
N ILE A 138 -23.78 -22.95 0.26
CA ILE A 138 -23.96 -22.07 1.41
C ILE A 138 -25.44 -22.08 1.77
N LYS A 139 -25.73 -22.31 3.05
CA LYS A 139 -27.11 -22.39 3.56
C LYS A 139 -27.82 -21.04 3.41
N ALA A 140 -29.12 -21.09 3.13
CA ALA A 140 -29.99 -19.91 3.18
C ALA A 140 -29.83 -19.17 4.53
N SER A 141 -29.99 -17.85 4.53
CA SER A 141 -29.86 -17.00 5.72
C SER A 141 -28.48 -16.99 6.40
N THR A 142 -27.43 -17.51 5.74
CA THR A 142 -26.05 -17.33 6.24
C THR A 142 -25.71 -15.84 6.27
N LYS A 143 -25.09 -15.39 7.38
CA LYS A 143 -24.75 -13.99 7.62
C LYS A 143 -23.25 -13.76 7.61
N ASP A 144 -22.86 -12.49 7.46
CA ASP A 144 -21.50 -12.00 7.66
C ASP A 144 -20.43 -12.65 6.76
N LEU A 145 -20.78 -12.97 5.51
CA LEU A 145 -19.81 -13.45 4.52
C LEU A 145 -18.81 -12.34 4.20
N THR A 146 -17.52 -12.66 4.18
CA THR A 146 -16.47 -11.67 3.92
C THR A 146 -16.43 -11.31 2.44
N TYR A 147 -16.61 -10.03 2.12
CA TYR A 147 -16.50 -9.48 0.77
C TYR A 147 -15.06 -9.03 0.48
N TYR A 148 -14.55 -9.38 -0.70
CA TYR A 148 -13.26 -8.87 -1.20
C TYR A 148 -13.38 -7.93 -2.40
N GLY A 149 -14.42 -8.11 -3.22
CA GLY A 149 -14.62 -7.32 -4.42
C GLY A 149 -15.76 -7.88 -5.26
N LYS A 150 -16.10 -7.17 -6.35
CA LYS A 150 -17.12 -7.57 -7.31
C LYS A 150 -16.53 -7.72 -8.71
N CYS A 151 -17.14 -8.56 -9.54
CA CYS A 151 -16.80 -8.67 -10.96
C CYS A 151 -18.07 -8.82 -11.80
N THR A 152 -17.91 -8.68 -13.10
CA THR A 152 -18.95 -9.01 -14.08
C THR A 152 -18.73 -10.42 -14.59
N GLY A 153 -19.80 -11.20 -14.67
CA GLY A 153 -19.79 -12.59 -15.16
C GLY A 153 -21.03 -12.94 -15.97
N GLU A 154 -21.42 -14.21 -15.95
CA GLU A 154 -22.65 -14.68 -16.59
C GLU A 154 -23.88 -14.29 -15.77
N GLU A 155 -25.00 -14.01 -16.44
CA GLU A 155 -26.27 -13.74 -15.78
C GLU A 155 -26.91 -15.07 -15.35
N ALA A 156 -26.85 -15.37 -14.04
CA ALA A 156 -27.38 -16.63 -13.51
C ALA A 156 -28.92 -16.68 -13.50
N ILE A 157 -29.55 -15.52 -13.35
CA ILE A 157 -31.02 -15.38 -13.36
C ILE A 157 -31.36 -14.23 -14.28
N LYS A 158 -32.07 -14.55 -15.36
CA LYS A 158 -32.45 -13.60 -16.41
C LYS A 158 -33.16 -12.37 -15.84
N GLY A 159 -32.64 -11.19 -16.16
CA GLY A 159 -33.18 -9.89 -15.75
C GLY A 159 -32.68 -9.39 -14.39
N LEU A 160 -31.77 -10.10 -13.73
CA LEU A 160 -31.19 -9.69 -12.44
C LEU A 160 -29.73 -9.21 -12.53
N GLY A 161 -29.19 -9.13 -13.75
CA GLY A 161 -27.88 -8.55 -14.01
C GLY A 161 -26.75 -9.58 -14.03
N ASN A 162 -25.51 -9.12 -13.95
CA ASN A 162 -24.34 -9.96 -14.19
C ASN A 162 -23.23 -9.74 -13.16
N VAL A 163 -23.60 -9.26 -11.97
CA VAL A 163 -22.65 -8.95 -10.90
C VAL A 163 -22.45 -10.17 -10.01
N TRP A 164 -21.19 -10.46 -9.72
CA TRP A 164 -20.75 -11.52 -8.81
C TRP A 164 -19.86 -10.92 -7.73
N TYR A 165 -19.99 -11.41 -6.51
CA TYR A 165 -19.14 -11.05 -5.39
C TYR A 165 -18.09 -12.12 -5.17
N TYR A 166 -16.83 -11.71 -5.10
CA TYR A 166 -15.74 -12.57 -4.67
C TYR A 166 -15.62 -12.50 -3.15
N CYS A 167 -15.81 -13.63 -2.48
CA CYS A 167 -15.97 -13.67 -1.03
C CYS A 167 -15.24 -14.87 -0.40
N ALA A 168 -15.14 -14.85 0.93
CA ALA A 168 -14.79 -16.03 1.72
C ALA A 168 -16.00 -16.51 2.54
N TYR A 169 -16.16 -17.83 2.56
CA TYR A 169 -17.14 -18.54 3.38
C TYR A 169 -16.43 -19.60 4.21
N GLN A 170 -16.68 -19.60 5.52
CA GLN A 170 -16.21 -20.65 6.42
C GLN A 170 -17.33 -21.66 6.63
N ASP A 171 -17.09 -22.92 6.30
CA ASP A 171 -18.07 -23.99 6.48
C ASP A 171 -18.19 -24.42 7.96
N GLU A 172 -19.14 -25.32 8.24
CA GLU A 172 -19.39 -25.85 9.59
C GLU A 172 -18.22 -26.68 10.14
N TYR A 173 -17.28 -27.09 9.27
CA TYR A 173 -16.07 -27.83 9.62
C TYR A 173 -14.85 -26.92 9.80
N GLY A 174 -15.02 -25.61 9.62
CA GLY A 174 -13.96 -24.61 9.76
C GLY A 174 -13.12 -24.37 8.50
N ASN A 175 -13.43 -24.99 7.36
CA ASN A 175 -12.69 -24.78 6.11
C ASN A 175 -13.08 -23.44 5.47
N LEU A 176 -12.06 -22.65 5.13
CA LEU A 176 -12.23 -21.36 4.47
C LEU A 176 -12.23 -21.54 2.96
N ASN A 177 -13.41 -21.45 2.34
CA ASN A 177 -13.60 -21.50 0.90
C ASN A 177 -13.66 -20.08 0.33
N LYS A 178 -12.98 -19.83 -0.79
CA LYS A 178 -12.97 -18.52 -1.47
C LYS A 178 -13.46 -18.69 -2.90
N GLY A 179 -14.40 -17.87 -3.32
CA GLY A 179 -15.03 -18.01 -4.63
C GLY A 179 -16.04 -16.92 -4.93
N TYR A 180 -16.85 -17.16 -5.96
CA TYR A 180 -17.84 -16.22 -6.48
C TYR A 180 -19.26 -16.61 -6.06
N ILE A 181 -20.05 -15.61 -5.66
CA ILE A 181 -21.48 -15.72 -5.40
C ILE A 181 -22.22 -14.70 -6.26
N TYR A 182 -23.33 -15.12 -6.88
CA TYR A 182 -24.15 -14.23 -7.69
C TYR A 182 -24.84 -13.18 -6.82
N SER A 183 -24.62 -11.89 -7.10
CA SER A 183 -24.99 -10.81 -6.17
C SER A 183 -26.49 -10.70 -5.95
N ALA A 184 -27.31 -11.08 -6.93
CA ALA A 184 -28.77 -11.02 -6.82
C ALA A 184 -29.34 -11.97 -5.74
N LEU A 185 -28.55 -12.94 -5.28
CA LEU A 185 -28.91 -13.87 -4.21
C LEU A 185 -28.38 -13.44 -2.83
N THR A 186 -27.88 -12.20 -2.74
CA THR A 186 -27.30 -11.63 -1.52
C THR A 186 -28.06 -10.40 -1.05
N ARG A 187 -27.95 -10.06 0.24
CA ARG A 187 -28.55 -8.87 0.85
C ARG A 187 -27.61 -8.26 1.89
N ASN A 188 -27.96 -7.07 2.38
CA ASN A 188 -27.26 -6.39 3.48
C ASN A 188 -25.75 -6.20 3.24
N LEU A 189 -25.33 -5.87 2.01
CA LEU A 189 -23.93 -5.51 1.76
C LEU A 189 -23.57 -4.29 2.62
N SER A 190 -22.54 -4.44 3.43
CA SER A 190 -21.96 -3.37 4.24
C SER A 190 -21.56 -2.18 3.37
N ALA A 191 -21.74 -0.97 3.89
CA ALA A 191 -21.44 0.24 3.14
C ALA A 191 -19.95 0.30 2.78
N ILE A 192 -19.66 0.39 1.48
CA ILE A 192 -18.30 0.61 0.97
C ILE A 192 -18.05 2.11 0.93
N THR A 193 -17.18 2.59 1.81
CA THR A 193 -16.77 4.00 1.87
C THR A 193 -15.43 4.21 1.18
N SER A 194 -15.21 5.36 0.55
CA SER A 194 -13.89 5.73 0.04
C SER A 194 -12.88 5.91 1.17
N SER A 195 -11.60 5.64 0.89
CA SER A 195 -10.51 5.94 1.81
C SER A 195 -10.41 7.45 2.05
N ASN A 196 -10.31 7.83 3.33
CA ASN A 196 -10.13 9.22 3.76
C ASN A 196 -8.66 9.68 3.72
N GLU A 197 -7.74 8.83 3.25
CA GLU A 197 -6.33 9.15 3.18
C GLU A 197 -5.99 10.03 1.96
N SER A 198 -5.56 11.27 2.24
CA SER A 198 -5.04 12.20 1.24
C SER A 198 -3.52 12.09 1.18
N LEU A 199 -3.02 11.19 0.33
CA LEU A 199 -1.60 10.94 0.11
C LEU A 199 -1.11 11.59 -1.19
N THR A 200 0.17 11.90 -1.25
CA THR A 200 0.79 12.60 -2.37
C THR A 200 1.01 11.63 -3.52
N LEU A 201 0.38 11.90 -4.66
CA LEU A 201 0.55 11.13 -5.89
C LEU A 201 1.88 11.47 -6.54
N VAL A 202 2.60 10.44 -7.00
CA VAL A 202 3.89 10.62 -7.67
C VAL A 202 3.91 9.83 -8.98
N SER A 203 4.38 10.49 -10.05
CA SER A 203 4.61 9.83 -11.33
C SER A 203 6.00 9.22 -11.33
N VAL A 204 6.07 7.88 -11.37
CA VAL A 204 7.34 7.16 -11.32
C VAL A 204 7.48 6.35 -12.60
N GLN A 205 8.59 6.58 -13.33
CA GLN A 205 8.89 5.83 -14.54
C GLN A 205 9.58 4.49 -14.23
N ASN A 206 10.38 4.44 -13.16
CA ASN A 206 11.14 3.26 -12.75
C ASN A 206 10.83 2.91 -11.29
N PHE A 207 10.22 1.75 -11.05
CA PHE A 207 9.93 1.27 -9.71
C PHE A 207 11.22 0.80 -9.01
N ARG A 208 11.51 1.39 -7.85
CA ARG A 208 12.49 0.86 -6.89
C ARG A 208 11.85 0.88 -5.50
N PRO A 209 11.53 -0.27 -4.91
CA PRO A 209 10.96 -0.31 -3.57
C PRO A 209 12.02 0.20 -2.58
N VAL A 210 11.67 1.20 -1.78
CA VAL A 210 12.51 1.62 -0.66
C VAL A 210 12.09 0.83 0.57
N ASP A 211 13.05 0.21 1.23
CA ASP A 211 12.79 -0.48 2.49
C ASP A 211 12.21 0.49 3.53
N ASN A 212 11.17 0.02 4.23
CA ASN A 212 10.37 0.79 5.18
C ASN A 212 11.22 1.49 6.28
N LEU A 213 12.41 0.96 6.58
CA LEU A 213 13.34 1.50 7.57
C LEU A 213 14.05 2.79 7.12
N LEU A 214 14.09 3.09 5.83
CA LEU A 214 14.73 4.29 5.28
C LEU A 214 13.71 5.38 4.89
N TYR A 215 12.42 5.05 4.95
CA TYR A 215 11.34 5.97 4.58
C TYR A 215 10.87 6.81 5.76
N LEU A 216 11.73 7.76 6.14
CA LEU A 216 11.36 8.80 7.11
C LEU A 216 10.70 9.95 6.36
N ASN A 217 9.57 10.45 6.87
CA ASN A 217 8.96 11.67 6.35
C ASN A 217 9.99 12.82 6.40
N LEU A 218 9.83 13.82 5.53
CA LEU A 218 10.77 14.94 5.40
C LEU A 218 11.02 15.68 6.72
N SER A 219 9.98 15.89 7.53
CA SER A 219 10.07 16.48 8.88
C SER A 219 10.89 15.62 9.83
N THR A 220 10.69 14.30 9.85
CA THR A 220 11.46 13.38 10.70
C THR A 220 12.93 13.32 10.27
N LYS A 221 13.19 13.35 8.97
CA LYS A 221 14.54 13.44 8.41
C LYS A 221 15.25 14.71 8.86
N ASN A 222 14.56 15.86 8.82
CA ASN A 222 15.10 17.14 9.27
C ASN A 222 15.37 17.15 10.79
N ILE A 223 14.48 16.55 11.59
CA ILE A 223 14.68 16.43 13.05
C ILE A 223 15.92 15.56 13.35
N LEU A 224 16.09 14.43 12.66
CA LEU A 224 17.26 13.54 12.81
C LEU A 224 18.57 14.27 12.47
N ILE A 225 18.58 15.09 11.42
CA ILE A 225 19.74 15.92 11.06
C ILE A 225 20.06 16.92 12.18
N ILE A 226 19.07 17.61 12.73
CA ILE A 226 19.27 18.57 13.82
C ILE A 226 19.79 17.84 15.08
N LEU A 227 19.20 16.71 15.43
CA LEU A 227 19.55 15.94 16.63
C LEU A 227 20.99 15.40 16.58
N THR A 228 21.46 15.01 15.39
CA THR A 228 22.83 14.52 15.19
C THR A 228 23.87 15.65 15.06
N ALA A 229 23.46 16.84 14.61
CA ALA A 229 24.34 18.02 14.51
C ALA A 229 24.53 18.76 15.86
N LEU A 230 23.58 18.63 16.80
CA LEU A 230 23.62 19.36 18.08
C LEU A 230 24.80 18.97 18.99
N PRO A 231 25.13 17.67 19.18
CA PRO A 231 26.27 17.24 19.99
C PRO A 231 27.62 17.73 19.44
N THR A 232 27.76 17.74 18.11
CA THR A 232 28.99 18.23 17.44
C THR A 232 29.15 19.73 17.64
N LEU A 233 28.07 20.51 17.52
CA LEU A 233 28.07 21.95 17.83
C LEU A 233 28.37 22.22 19.31
N PHE A 234 27.87 21.39 20.23
CA PHE A 234 28.13 21.52 21.67
C PHE A 234 29.61 21.27 22.02
N VAL A 235 30.22 20.22 21.47
CA VAL A 235 31.66 19.95 21.66
C VAL A 235 32.50 21.12 21.11
N LEU A 236 32.16 21.63 19.94
CA LEU A 236 32.78 22.83 19.36
C LEU A 236 32.67 24.04 20.30
N TYR A 237 31.49 24.28 20.88
CA TYR A 237 31.28 25.36 21.83
C TYR A 237 32.18 25.23 23.07
N LEU A 238 32.33 24.02 23.62
CA LEU A 238 33.22 23.76 24.76
C LEU A 238 34.69 24.06 24.44
N PHE A 239 35.14 23.80 23.21
CA PHE A 239 36.50 24.15 22.78
C PHE A 239 36.72 25.67 22.61
N VAL A 240 35.68 26.42 22.26
CA VAL A 240 35.76 27.88 22.08
C VAL A 240 35.69 28.62 23.42
N LYS A 241 34.89 28.12 24.37
CA LYS A 241 34.72 28.78 25.67
C LYS A 241 35.98 28.57 26.52
N PRO A 242 36.76 29.63 26.83
CA PRO A 242 37.96 29.48 27.64
C PRO A 242 37.55 28.96 29.03
N SER A 243 38.13 27.83 29.46
CA SER A 243 37.97 27.40 30.84
C SER A 243 38.56 28.48 31.74
N LYS A 244 37.72 29.10 32.56
CA LYS A 244 38.20 29.91 33.68
C LYS A 244 38.74 28.91 34.70
N ILE A 245 39.96 28.43 34.49
CA ILE A 245 40.70 27.76 35.55
C ILE A 245 40.91 28.84 36.61
N LEU A 246 40.13 28.74 37.69
CA LEU A 246 40.31 29.54 38.90
C LEU A 246 41.72 29.24 39.40
N ASN A 247 42.66 30.12 39.11
CA ASN A 247 43.90 30.20 39.86
C ASN A 247 43.53 30.63 41.27
N LYS A 248 43.24 29.67 42.14
CA LYS A 248 43.22 29.87 43.58
C LYS A 248 44.70 30.03 43.96
N LYS A 249 45.15 31.29 44.01
CA LYS A 249 46.38 31.65 44.73
C LYS A 249 46.08 31.50 46.22
N ASP A 250 47.08 30.97 46.91
CA ASP A 250 47.18 30.81 48.36
C ASP A 250 46.73 32.05 49.15
#